data_AF-A0A0A9Z6D5-F1
#
_entry.id   AF-A0A0A9Z6D5-F1
#
_cell.length_a   1.000
_cell.length_b   1.000
_cell.length_c   1.000
_cell.angle_alpha   90.00
_cell.angle_beta   90.00
_cell.angle_gamma   90.00
#
_symmetry.space_group_name_H-M   'P 1'
#
loop_
_entity.id
_entity.type
_entity.pdbx_description
1 polymer ?
#
loop_
_entity_poly.entity_id
_entity_poly.type
_entity_poly.pdbx_seq_one_letter_code
_entity_poly.pdbx_strand_id
1 'polypeptide(L)'
;MKISLLLVTLVVAIEAAYYREPGRRAQLLATQEAEPQQKEVEAAGPARPYSPNWESLDARPLPAWYDDAKVGIFIHWGVFSVPSFPSEWFWMYWKGKPSPNEHYRKMIDNFMK
;
A
#
# COMPACT_ATOMS: atom_id res chain seq x y z
N MET A 1 0.76 15.72 46.76
CA MET A 1 2.00 15.61 45.97
C MET A 1 2.99 14.55 46.51
N LYS A 2 2.56 13.36 46.95
CA LYS A 2 3.48 12.29 47.40
C LYS A 2 3.32 10.95 46.65
N ILE A 3 2.33 10.86 45.77
CA ILE A 3 2.02 9.63 45.00
C ILE A 3 2.86 9.54 43.71
N SER A 4 3.28 10.68 43.14
CA SER A 4 4.01 10.72 41.86
C SER A 4 5.45 10.19 41.93
N LEU A 5 6.10 10.28 43.10
CA LEU A 5 7.50 9.85 43.25
C LEU A 5 7.62 8.31 43.36
N LEU A 6 6.61 7.67 43.97
CA LEU A 6 6.55 6.21 44.15
C LEU A 6 6.41 5.47 42.81
N LEU A 7 5.64 6.02 41.87
CA LEU A 7 5.48 5.44 40.53
C LEU A 7 6.79 5.46 39.73
N VAL A 8 7.54 6.57 39.80
CA VAL A 8 8.81 6.70 39.09
C VAL A 8 9.86 5.74 39.66
N THR A 9 9.95 5.60 40.99
CA THR A 9 10.87 4.64 41.61
C THR A 9 10.50 3.19 41.32
N LEU A 10 9.20 2.87 41.22
CA LEU A 10 8.74 1.53 40.91
C LEU A 10 9.09 1.13 39.48
N VAL A 11 8.90 2.03 38.50
CA VAL A 11 9.25 1.78 37.09
C VAL A 11 10.75 1.56 36.92
N VAL A 12 11.59 2.39 37.56
CA VAL A 12 13.05 2.25 37.49
C VAL A 12 13.53 0.95 38.17
N ALA A 13 12.91 0.54 39.28
CA ALA A 13 13.22 -0.73 39.94
C ALA A 13 12.83 -1.95 39.09
N ILE A 14 11.71 -1.87 38.36
CA ILE A 14 11.26 -2.91 37.44
C ILE A 14 12.21 -3.03 36.26
N GLU A 15 12.65 -1.93 35.64
CA GLU A 15 13.67 -1.97 34.59
C GLU A 15 15.01 -2.50 35.11
N ALA A 16 15.48 -2.03 36.27
CA ALA A 16 16.74 -2.51 36.83
C ALA A 16 16.70 -4.02 37.16
N ALA A 17 15.56 -4.54 37.62
CA ALA A 17 15.34 -5.97 37.81
C ALA A 17 15.26 -6.72 36.48
N TYR A 18 14.64 -6.11 35.46
CA TYR A 18 14.58 -6.66 34.11
C TYR A 18 15.96 -6.83 33.47
N TYR A 19 16.90 -5.91 33.73
CA TYR A 19 18.27 -5.96 33.23
C TYR A 19 19.26 -6.78 34.10
N ARG A 20 18.85 -7.26 35.29
CA ARG A 20 19.74 -7.93 36.25
C ARG A 20 19.94 -9.43 36.00
N GLU A 21 19.22 -10.05 35.07
CA GLU A 21 19.32 -11.50 34.81
C GLU A 21 20.41 -11.82 33.76
N PRO A 22 21.59 -12.35 34.16
CA PRO A 22 22.73 -12.57 33.26
C PRO A 22 22.50 -13.68 32.21
N GLY A 23 21.44 -14.49 32.35
CA GLY A 23 21.13 -15.60 31.45
C GLY A 23 20.29 -15.24 30.23
N ARG A 24 19.62 -14.08 30.20
CA ARG A 24 18.68 -13.74 29.11
C ARG A 24 19.38 -13.32 27.82
N ARG A 25 20.65 -12.91 27.90
CA ARG A 25 21.49 -12.66 26.70
C ARG A 25 21.67 -13.94 25.87
N ALA A 26 21.86 -15.09 26.51
CA ALA A 26 22.01 -16.35 25.80
C ALA A 26 20.70 -16.79 25.10
N GLN A 27 19.54 -16.53 25.71
CA GLN A 27 18.23 -16.81 25.08
C GLN A 27 17.87 -15.82 23.98
N LEU A 28 18.21 -14.53 24.11
CA LEU A 28 18.02 -13.56 23.03
C LEU A 28 18.91 -13.90 21.83
N LEU A 29 20.16 -14.30 22.06
CA LEU A 29 21.06 -14.78 21.01
C LEU A 29 20.55 -16.09 20.38
N ALA A 30 20.07 -17.05 21.17
CA ALA A 30 19.53 -18.32 20.67
C ALA A 30 18.17 -18.18 19.95
N THR A 31 17.38 -17.16 20.29
CA THR A 31 16.13 -16.84 19.57
C THR A 31 16.42 -16.09 18.27
N GLN A 32 17.55 -15.39 18.20
CA GLN A 32 18.00 -14.67 17.00
C GLN A 32 18.56 -15.60 15.91
N GLU A 33 18.87 -16.86 16.24
CA GLU A 33 19.28 -17.89 15.28
C GLU A 33 18.09 -18.63 14.61
N ALA A 34 16.85 -18.35 15.02
CA ALA A 34 15.67 -18.78 14.27
C ALA A 34 15.35 -17.75 13.17
N GLU A 35 16.26 -17.61 12.20
CA GLU A 35 15.94 -16.92 10.96
C GLU A 35 14.77 -17.64 10.28
N PRO A 36 13.68 -16.94 9.91
CA PRO A 36 12.72 -17.53 9.00
C PRO A 36 13.48 -17.80 7.71
N GLN A 37 13.58 -19.08 7.32
CA GLN A 37 14.05 -19.46 5.99
C GLN A 37 13.33 -18.55 5.00
N GLN A 38 14.09 -17.63 4.41
CA GLN A 38 13.63 -16.80 3.33
C GLN A 38 13.22 -17.78 2.24
N LYS A 39 11.92 -18.02 2.12
CA LYS A 39 11.36 -18.74 1.00
C LYS A 39 11.64 -17.81 -0.17
N GLU A 40 12.77 -18.06 -0.82
CA GLU A 40 13.22 -17.36 -2.01
C GLU A 40 12.05 -17.46 -2.99
N VAL A 41 11.29 -16.37 -3.08
CA VAL A 41 10.22 -16.26 -4.05
C VAL A 41 10.96 -16.25 -5.36
N GLU A 42 10.96 -17.38 -6.05
CA GLU A 42 11.61 -17.58 -7.34
C GLU A 42 11.18 -16.43 -8.25
N ALA A 43 12.05 -15.42 -8.31
CA ALA A 43 11.82 -14.24 -9.10
C ALA A 43 11.84 -14.73 -10.55
N ALA A 44 10.72 -14.52 -11.25
CA ALA A 44 10.57 -14.83 -12.66
C ALA A 44 11.87 -14.43 -13.39
N GLY A 45 12.54 -15.43 -13.99
CA GLY A 45 13.83 -15.26 -14.67
C GLY A 45 13.81 -14.17 -15.74
N PRO A 46 14.97 -13.83 -16.34
CA PRO A 46 15.10 -12.68 -17.24
C PRO A 46 14.02 -12.72 -18.32
N ALA A 47 13.12 -11.74 -18.30
CA ALA A 47 11.98 -11.68 -19.19
C ALA A 47 12.47 -11.65 -20.63
N ARG A 48 12.19 -12.72 -21.40
CA ARG A 48 12.33 -12.66 -22.85
C ARG A 48 11.38 -11.56 -23.36
N PRO A 49 11.79 -10.74 -24.33
CA PRO A 49 10.88 -9.77 -24.94
C PRO A 49 9.63 -10.48 -25.46
N TYR A 50 8.45 -9.92 -25.17
CA TYR A 50 7.18 -10.44 -25.68
C TYR A 50 7.04 -10.12 -27.16
N SER A 51 6.64 -11.13 -27.96
CA SER A 51 6.22 -10.92 -29.35
C SER A 51 4.76 -10.41 -29.37
N PRO A 52 4.34 -9.63 -30.38
CA PRO A 52 2.97 -9.13 -30.50
C PRO A 52 1.99 -10.21 -31.00
N ASN A 53 2.01 -11.40 -30.39
CA ASN A 53 1.09 -12.51 -30.65
C ASN A 53 0.55 -13.08 -29.33
N TRP A 54 -0.61 -13.73 -29.38
CA TRP A 54 -1.31 -14.20 -28.18
C TRP A 54 -0.51 -15.26 -27.42
N GLU A 55 0.15 -16.16 -28.12
CA GLU A 55 0.96 -17.24 -27.54
C GLU A 55 2.07 -16.69 -26.64
N SER A 56 2.70 -15.60 -27.06
CA SER A 56 3.73 -14.93 -26.26
C SER A 56 3.15 -14.14 -25.11
N LEU A 57 2.03 -13.44 -25.30
CA LEU A 57 1.44 -12.55 -24.29
C LEU A 57 0.80 -13.36 -23.15
N ASP A 58 0.19 -14.50 -23.43
CA ASP A 58 -0.47 -15.33 -22.41
C ASP A 58 0.51 -16.15 -21.56
N ALA A 59 1.77 -16.27 -22.00
CA ALA A 59 2.84 -16.94 -21.23
C ALA A 59 3.41 -16.10 -20.07
N ARG A 60 2.86 -14.91 -19.80
CA ARG A 60 3.31 -14.01 -18.71
C ARG A 60 3.09 -14.67 -17.34
N PRO A 61 4.15 -14.85 -16.52
CA PRO A 61 3.98 -15.37 -15.17
C PRO A 61 3.22 -14.36 -14.31
N LEU A 62 2.21 -14.83 -13.58
CA LEU A 62 1.46 -14.04 -12.62
C LEU A 62 2.24 -13.99 -11.28
N PRO A 63 2.47 -12.80 -10.68
CA PRO A 63 3.05 -12.73 -9.34
C PRO A 63 2.17 -13.44 -8.31
N ALA A 64 2.75 -14.31 -7.47
CA ALA A 64 2.02 -15.13 -6.50
C ALA A 64 1.11 -14.29 -5.58
N TRP A 65 1.60 -13.13 -5.12
CA TRP A 65 0.83 -12.25 -4.24
C TRP A 65 -0.46 -11.72 -4.89
N TYR A 66 -0.47 -11.54 -6.23
CA TYR A 66 -1.64 -11.03 -6.94
C TYR A 66 -2.70 -12.13 -7.06
N ASP A 67 -2.28 -13.38 -7.26
CA ASP A 67 -3.21 -14.51 -7.20
C ASP A 67 -3.78 -14.65 -5.79
N ASP A 68 -2.94 -14.59 -4.75
CA ASP A 68 -3.35 -14.79 -3.35
C ASP A 68 -4.32 -13.72 -2.82
N ALA A 69 -4.29 -12.49 -3.35
CA ALA A 69 -5.05 -11.37 -2.81
C ALA A 69 -6.58 -11.55 -2.89
N LYS A 70 -7.09 -12.19 -3.96
CA LYS A 70 -8.50 -12.52 -4.27
C LYS A 70 -9.54 -11.38 -4.28
N VAL A 71 -9.38 -10.32 -3.46
CA VAL A 71 -10.26 -9.16 -3.35
C VAL A 71 -9.43 -7.88 -3.38
N GLY A 72 -9.87 -6.90 -4.18
CA GLY A 72 -9.21 -5.60 -4.30
C GLY A 72 -10.20 -4.44 -4.24
N ILE A 73 -9.70 -3.27 -3.80
CA ILE A 73 -10.42 -2.00 -3.87
C ILE A 73 -9.80 -1.18 -4.99
N PHE A 74 -10.63 -0.64 -5.88
CA PHE A 74 -10.20 0.28 -6.93
C PHE A 74 -10.84 1.64 -6.73
N ILE A 75 -10.05 2.70 -6.92
CA ILE A 75 -10.47 4.08 -6.69
C ILE A 75 -10.31 4.88 -7.98
N HIS A 76 -11.39 5.51 -8.42
CA HIS A 76 -11.36 6.50 -9.49
C HIS A 76 -11.14 7.88 -8.88
N TRP A 77 -9.90 8.37 -8.95
CA TRP A 77 -9.53 9.71 -8.48
C TRP A 77 -8.63 10.39 -9.51
N GLY A 78 -8.91 11.66 -9.81
CA GLY A 78 -8.15 12.44 -10.77
C GLY A 78 -8.58 13.89 -10.82
N VAL A 79 -8.18 14.61 -11.86
CA VAL A 79 -8.49 16.04 -12.02
C VAL A 79 -9.99 16.34 -12.06
N PHE A 80 -10.81 15.38 -12.50
CA PHE A 80 -12.28 15.49 -12.49
C PHE A 80 -12.87 15.52 -11.07
N SER A 81 -12.18 14.98 -10.07
CA SER A 81 -12.63 14.97 -8.68
C SER A 81 -12.50 16.34 -8.02
N VAL A 82 -11.64 17.24 -8.54
CA VAL A 82 -11.44 18.60 -8.00
C VAL A 82 -12.73 19.43 -8.05
N PRO A 83 -13.44 19.55 -9.19
CA PRO A 83 -14.77 20.13 -9.24
C PRO A 83 -15.89 19.21 -8.72
N SER A 84 -15.55 18.06 -8.12
CA SER A 84 -16.52 17.00 -7.79
C SER A 84 -17.37 16.58 -8.99
N PHE A 85 -16.77 16.53 -10.18
CA PHE A 85 -17.46 16.08 -11.37
C PHE A 85 -17.71 14.56 -11.29
N PRO A 86 -18.92 14.08 -11.64
CA PRO A 86 -19.34 12.71 -11.32
C PRO A 86 -18.68 11.59 -12.13
N SER A 87 -17.84 11.89 -13.12
CA SER A 87 -17.26 10.86 -14.01
C SER A 87 -15.84 11.19 -14.48
N GLU A 88 -15.03 10.16 -14.68
CA GLU A 88 -13.72 10.19 -15.32
C GLU A 88 -13.75 10.71 -16.76
N TRP A 89 -14.92 10.70 -17.43
CA TRP A 89 -15.14 11.24 -18.78
C TRP A 89 -15.25 12.77 -18.82
N PHE A 90 -14.85 13.46 -17.76
CA PHE A 90 -14.80 14.92 -17.62
C PHE A 90 -14.37 15.65 -18.91
N TRP A 91 -13.31 15.18 -19.56
CA TRP A 91 -12.80 15.83 -20.78
C TRP A 91 -13.78 15.79 -21.95
N MET A 92 -14.52 14.69 -22.13
CA MET A 92 -15.54 14.59 -23.18
C MET A 92 -16.74 15.50 -22.89
N TYR A 93 -17.15 15.61 -21.63
CA TYR A 93 -18.23 16.53 -21.24
C TYR A 93 -17.82 18.00 -21.36
N TRP A 94 -16.52 18.30 -21.23
CA TRP A 94 -16.02 19.66 -21.34
C TRP A 94 -15.69 20.09 -22.78
N LYS A 95 -14.84 19.33 -23.48
CA LYS A 95 -14.26 19.69 -24.78
C LYS A 95 -14.64 18.73 -25.92
N GLY A 96 -15.37 17.65 -25.64
CA GLY A 96 -15.87 16.73 -26.65
C GLY A 96 -16.82 17.41 -27.63
N LYS A 97 -16.81 16.96 -28.89
CA LYS A 97 -17.69 17.48 -29.95
C LYS A 97 -18.47 16.32 -30.60
N PRO A 98 -19.81 16.31 -30.54
CA PRO A 98 -20.65 17.16 -29.69
C PRO A 98 -20.46 16.83 -28.21
N SER A 99 -20.59 17.82 -27.31
CA SER A 99 -20.61 17.52 -25.87
C SER A 99 -21.91 16.78 -25.56
N PRO A 100 -21.89 15.61 -24.90
CA PRO A 100 -23.11 14.84 -24.67
C PRO A 100 -24.16 15.59 -23.84
N ASN A 101 -23.75 16.59 -23.04
CA ASN A 101 -24.63 17.32 -22.14
C ASN A 101 -24.15 18.77 -21.93
N GLU A 102 -24.97 19.76 -22.33
CA GLU A 102 -24.63 21.18 -22.22
C GLU A 102 -24.62 21.70 -20.77
N HIS A 103 -25.47 21.15 -19.90
CA HIS A 103 -25.51 21.52 -18.48
C HIS A 103 -24.15 21.23 -17.81
N TYR A 104 -23.57 20.05 -18.06
CA TYR A 104 -22.26 19.70 -17.53
C TYR A 104 -21.14 20.58 -18.08
N ARG A 105 -21.15 20.89 -19.37
CA ARG A 105 -20.16 21.82 -19.94
C ARG A 105 -20.24 23.19 -19.25
N LYS A 106 -21.43 23.73 -19.04
CA LYS A 106 -21.64 25.02 -18.33
C LYS A 106 -21.16 24.97 -16.89
N MET A 107 -21.45 23.89 -16.16
CA MET A 107 -20.98 23.71 -14.79
C MET A 107 -19.45 23.70 -14.72
N ILE A 108 -18.79 22.95 -15.62
CA ILE A 108 -17.33 22.87 -15.69
C ILE A 108 -16.74 24.23 -16.08
N ASP A 109 -17.29 24.88 -17.10
CA ASP A 109 -16.82 26.21 -17.53
C ASP A 109 -17.00 27.25 -16.41
N ASN A 110 -18.03 27.16 -15.57
CA ASN A 110 -18.22 28.05 -14.43
C ASN A 110 -17.22 27.79 -13.29
N PHE A 111 -16.89 26.52 -13.04
CA PHE A 111 -15.87 26.16 -12.06
C PHE A 111 -14.46 26.64 -12.47
N MET A 112 -14.17 26.63 -13.77
CA MET A 112 -12.85 26.95 -14.32
C MET A 112 -12.64 28.45 -14.62
N LYS A 113 -13.63 29.31 -14.38
CA LYS A 113 -13.49 30.77 -14.45
C LYS A 113 -12.79 31.31 -13.22
#